data_AF-A0A5B8B4U5-F1
#
_entry.id   AF-A0A5B8B4U5-F1
#
_cell.length_a   1.000
_cell.length_b   1.000
_cell.length_c   1.000
_cell.angle_alpha   90.00
_cell.angle_beta   90.00
_cell.angle_gamma   90.00
#
_symmetry.space_group_name_H-M   'P 1'
#
loop_
_entity.id
_entity.type
_entity.pdbx_description
1 polymer ?
#
loop_
_entity_poly.entity_id
_entity_poly.type
_entity_poly.pdbx_seq_one_letter_code
_entity_poly.pdbx_strand_id
1 'polypeptide(L)'
;MTTGRSRWSNALHPTRCRLARDTVRNYCYQLAAAGVLRQTGTLRFSLVRNLGPAAPRIMSAKLVFDPNSKTVVGPSVAREVQP
;
A
#
# COMPACT_ATOMS: atom_id res chain seq x y z
N MET A 1 9.27 19.68 -47.69
CA MET A 1 9.09 18.44 -46.91
C MET A 1 9.44 18.74 -45.46
N THR A 2 8.44 18.70 -44.58
CA THR A 2 8.46 19.31 -43.24
C THR A 2 8.94 18.27 -42.22
N THR A 3 10.17 18.41 -41.71
CA THR A 3 10.68 17.53 -40.64
C THR A 3 10.13 17.99 -39.29
N GLY A 4 8.96 17.46 -38.94
CA GLY A 4 8.36 17.60 -37.61
C GLY A 4 9.22 16.88 -36.56
N ARG A 5 10.09 17.63 -35.88
CA ARG A 5 10.74 17.16 -34.65
C ARG A 5 9.70 17.13 -33.54
N SER A 6 9.19 15.93 -33.27
CA SER A 6 8.34 15.66 -32.10
C SER A 6 9.13 15.98 -30.83
N ARG A 7 8.81 17.13 -30.27
CA ARG A 7 9.20 17.60 -28.93
C ARG A 7 8.41 16.75 -27.93
N TRP A 8 9.01 15.68 -27.45
CA TRP A 8 8.49 14.98 -26.28
C TRP A 8 8.72 15.87 -25.06
N SER A 9 7.67 16.60 -24.70
CA SER A 9 7.54 17.43 -23.52
C SER A 9 7.73 16.59 -22.26
N ASN A 10 8.49 17.14 -21.29
CA ASN A 10 8.57 16.76 -19.88
C ASN A 10 7.44 15.84 -19.39
N ALA A 11 7.70 14.53 -19.35
CA ALA A 11 6.92 13.63 -18.51
C ALA A 11 7.33 13.88 -17.06
N LEU A 12 6.39 14.43 -16.31
CA LEU A 12 6.35 14.59 -14.86
C LEU A 12 7.29 13.62 -14.13
N HIS A 13 8.33 14.16 -13.49
CA HIS A 13 9.01 13.42 -12.44
C HIS A 13 7.95 13.00 -11.41
N PRO A 14 7.89 11.73 -10.98
CA PRO A 14 7.13 11.42 -9.78
C PRO A 14 7.77 12.20 -8.65
N THR A 15 7.10 13.27 -8.20
CA THR A 15 7.48 14.01 -6.99
C THR A 15 7.69 12.98 -5.90
N ARG A 16 8.94 12.82 -5.46
CA ARG A 16 9.29 12.02 -4.29
C ARG A 16 8.61 12.66 -3.08
N CYS A 17 7.38 12.26 -2.82
CA CYS A 17 6.66 12.70 -1.64
C CYS A 17 7.33 12.01 -0.46
N ARG A 18 8.09 12.79 0.32
CA ARG A 18 8.85 12.27 1.46
C ARG A 18 7.87 12.00 2.60
N LEU A 19 7.26 10.83 2.59
CA LEU A 19 6.40 10.37 3.69
C LEU A 19 7.24 10.14 4.94
N ALA A 20 6.63 10.39 6.11
CA ALA A 20 7.26 10.05 7.38
C ALA A 20 7.53 8.54 7.44
N ARG A 21 8.71 8.17 7.95
CA ARG A 21 9.14 6.77 8.06
C ARG A 21 8.12 5.92 8.83
N ASP A 22 7.50 6.52 9.85
CA ASP A 22 6.53 5.83 10.70
C ASP A 22 5.21 5.56 9.98
N THR A 23 4.79 6.43 9.07
CA THR A 23 3.62 6.19 8.20
C THR A 23 3.84 4.95 7.32
N VAL A 24 5.01 4.88 6.65
CA VAL A 24 5.35 3.72 5.79
C VAL A 24 5.45 2.45 6.63
N ARG A 25 6.09 2.53 7.79
CA ARG A 25 6.27 1.39 8.69
C ARG A 25 4.93 0.85 9.19
N ASN A 26 4.04 1.74 9.65
CA ASN A 26 2.71 1.37 10.13
C ASN A 26 1.85 0.76 9.02
N TYR A 27 1.96 1.28 7.79
CA TYR A 27 1.32 0.68 6.63
C TYR A 27 1.79 -0.77 6.39
N CYS A 28 3.10 -0.99 6.36
CA CYS A 28 3.67 -2.34 6.19
C CYS A 28 3.27 -3.30 7.32
N TYR A 29 3.23 -2.84 8.58
CA TYR A 29 2.78 -3.68 9.70
C TYR A 29 1.32 -4.09 9.57
N GLN A 30 0.43 -3.19 9.15
CA GLN A 30 -0.97 -3.54 8.94
C GLN A 30 -1.15 -4.54 7.79
N LEU A 31 -0.39 -4.39 6.70
CA LEU A 31 -0.38 -5.39 5.64
C LEU A 31 0.18 -6.74 6.09
N ALA A 32 1.17 -6.75 6.98
CA ALA A 32 1.71 -7.97 7.56
C ALA A 32 0.69 -8.66 8.49
N ALA A 33 0.00 -7.89 9.34
CA ALA A 33 -1.07 -8.39 10.19
C ALA A 33 -2.24 -8.97 9.38
N ALA A 34 -2.52 -8.41 8.21
CA ALA A 34 -3.53 -8.93 7.29
C ALA A 34 -3.06 -10.13 6.42
N GLY A 35 -1.82 -10.57 6.58
CA GLY A 35 -1.24 -11.71 5.84
C GLY A 35 -0.88 -11.39 4.39
N VAL A 36 -0.77 -10.12 4.01
CA VAL A 36 -0.34 -9.69 2.66
C VAL A 36 1.18 -9.67 2.56
N LEU A 37 1.83 -9.16 3.62
CA LEU A 37 3.28 -9.15 3.76
C LEU A 37 3.73 -10.13 4.83
N ARG A 38 4.99 -10.57 4.75
CA ARG A 38 5.70 -11.25 5.83
C ARG A 38 6.89 -10.40 6.25
N GLN A 39 7.01 -10.12 7.54
CA GLN A 39 8.18 -9.44 8.07
C GLN A 39 9.38 -10.42 8.08
N THR A 40 10.49 -10.02 7.47
CA THR A 40 11.73 -10.80 7.35
C THR A 40 12.91 -10.17 8.09
N GLY A 41 12.70 -9.01 8.70
CA GLY A 41 13.65 -8.32 9.58
C GLY A 41 13.03 -7.08 10.19
N THR A 42 13.80 -6.29 10.95
CA THR A 42 13.27 -5.13 11.70
C THR A 42 12.50 -4.15 10.81
N LEU A 43 12.98 -3.91 9.59
CA LEU A 43 12.35 -3.02 8.60
C LEU A 43 12.32 -3.65 7.20
N ARG A 44 12.27 -5.00 7.15
CA ARG A 44 12.27 -5.75 5.89
C ARG A 44 10.99 -6.58 5.81
N PHE A 45 10.33 -6.49 4.65
CA PHE A 45 9.09 -7.18 4.37
C PHE A 45 9.17 -7.84 3.00
N SER A 46 8.56 -9.01 2.87
CA SER A 46 8.41 -9.74 1.61
C SER A 46 6.92 -9.87 1.30
N LEU A 47 6.54 -9.71 0.04
CA LEU A 47 5.18 -9.98 -0.42
C LEU A 47 4.92 -11.49 -0.39
N VAL A 48 3.86 -11.92 0.30
CA VAL A 48 3.49 -13.34 0.37
C VAL A 48 2.13 -13.64 -0.24
N ARG A 49 1.29 -12.62 -0.43
CA ARG A 49 0.00 -12.72 -1.10
C ARG A 49 -0.13 -11.61 -2.13
N ASN A 50 -0.21 -11.97 -3.41
CA ASN A 50 -0.50 -11.04 -4.48
C ASN A 50 -2.01 -10.78 -4.55
N LEU A 51 -2.43 -9.54 -4.35
CA LEU A 51 -3.84 -9.12 -4.40
C LEU A 51 -4.23 -8.49 -5.75
N GLY A 52 -3.27 -8.33 -6.67
CA GLY A 52 -3.49 -7.66 -7.95
C GLY A 52 -2.83 -6.28 -8.01
N PRO A 53 -3.13 -5.51 -9.08
CA PRO A 53 -2.40 -4.28 -9.42
C PRO A 53 -2.71 -3.09 -8.50
N ALA A 54 -3.92 -3.00 -7.95
CA ALA A 54 -4.26 -1.89 -7.06
C ALA A 54 -3.77 -2.18 -5.63
N ALA A 55 -3.07 -1.22 -5.02
CA ALA A 55 -2.55 -1.39 -3.67
C ALA A 55 -3.69 -1.45 -2.63
N PRO A 56 -3.59 -2.31 -1.61
CA PRO A 56 -4.52 -2.32 -0.49
C PRO A 56 -4.56 -0.99 0.25
N ARG A 57 -5.68 -0.69 0.89
CA ARG A 57 -5.91 0.57 1.62
C ARG A 57 -6.16 0.29 3.09
N ILE A 58 -5.64 1.13 3.96
CA ILE A 58 -5.95 1.07 5.39
C ILE A 58 -7.21 1.90 5.65
N MET A 59 -8.23 1.27 6.23
CA MET A 59 -9.45 1.96 6.65
C MET A 59 -9.26 2.60 8.03
N SER A 60 -10.11 3.57 8.39
CA SER A 60 -10.10 4.21 9.72
C SER A 60 -10.28 3.21 10.87
N ALA A 61 -11.00 2.11 10.63
CA ALA A 61 -11.16 0.99 11.57
C ALA A 61 -9.91 0.09 11.69
N LYS A 62 -8.77 0.47 11.09
CA LYS A 62 -7.52 -0.31 11.05
C LYS A 62 -7.66 -1.69 10.37
N LEU A 63 -8.64 -1.80 9.47
CA LEU A 63 -8.82 -2.94 8.58
C LEU A 63 -8.10 -2.69 7.26
N VAL A 64 -7.61 -3.76 6.62
CA VAL A 64 -6.98 -3.69 5.30
C VAL A 64 -8.03 -4.02 4.24
N PHE A 65 -8.34 -3.06 3.37
CA PHE A 65 -9.25 -3.21 2.26
C PHE A 65 -8.50 -3.48 0.95
N ASP A 66 -8.87 -4.54 0.24
CA ASP A 66 -8.37 -4.84 -1.10
C ASP A 66 -9.32 -4.25 -2.16
N PRO A 67 -8.91 -3.21 -2.91
CA PRO A 67 -9.74 -2.61 -3.95
C PRO A 67 -9.91 -3.51 -5.18
N ASN A 68 -9.06 -4.52 -5.39
CA ASN A 68 -9.17 -5.41 -6.55
C ASN A 68 -10.37 -6.35 -6.39
N SER A 69 -10.52 -6.96 -5.20
CA SER A 69 -11.66 -7.84 -4.87
C SER A 69 -12.84 -7.13 -4.22
N LYS A 70 -12.66 -5.87 -3.76
CA LYS A 70 -13.63 -5.10 -2.97
C LYS A 70 -13.98 -5.76 -1.63
N THR A 71 -12.98 -6.37 -0.98
CA THR A 71 -13.15 -7.08 0.30
C THR A 71 -12.16 -6.61 1.35
N VAL A 72 -12.46 -6.87 2.63
CA VAL A 72 -11.49 -6.72 3.73
C VAL A 72 -10.66 -7.98 3.82
N VAL A 73 -9.34 -7.84 3.95
CA VAL A 73 -8.39 -8.95 4.08
C VAL A 73 -7.80 -9.03 5.48
N GLY A 74 -7.54 -10.25 5.92
CA GLY A 74 -6.96 -10.54 7.22
C GLY A 74 -8.00 -10.88 8.30
N PRO A 75 -7.52 -11.27 9.50
CA PRO A 75 -8.40 -11.58 10.63
C PRO A 75 -9.11 -10.32 11.12
N SER A 76 -10.42 -10.42 11.32
CA SER A 76 -11.22 -9.36 11.94
C SER A 76 -11.11 -9.48 13.46
N VAL A 77 -10.16 -8.77 14.06
CA VAL A 77 -10.02 -8.70 15.52
C VAL A 77 -10.78 -7.49 16.02
N ALA A 78 -12.02 -7.70 16.46
CA ALA A 78 -12.81 -6.70 17.17
C ALA A 78 -12.70 -6.93 18.69
N ARG A 79 -12.51 -5.85 19.45
CA ARG A 79 -12.63 -5.87 20.91
C ARG A 79 -13.77 -4.94 21.32
N GLU A 80 -14.59 -5.40 22.25
CA GLU A 80 -15.54 -4.56 22.95
C GLU A 80 -14.79 -3.50 23.75
N VAL A 81 -15.23 -2.24 23.68
CA VAL A 81 -14.73 -1.16 24.54
C VAL A 81 -15.60 -1.14 25.78
N GLN A 82 -15.06 -1.60 26.91
CA GLN A 82 -15.72 -1.41 28.20
C GLN A 82 -15.55 0.05 28.65
N PRO A 83 -16.64 0.72 29.07
CA PRO A 83 -16.63 2.11 29.52
C PRO A 83 -15.85 2.31 30.82
#